data_AF-A0A2S5ZUS2-F1
#
_entry.id   AF-A0A2S5ZUS2-F1
#
_cell.length_a   1.000
_cell.length_b   1.000
_cell.length_c   1.000
_cell.angle_alpha   90.00
_cell.angle_beta   90.00
_cell.angle_gamma   90.00
#
_symmetry.space_group_name_H-M   'P 1'
#
loop_
_entity.id
_entity.type
_entity.pdbx_description
1 polymer ?
#
loop_
_entity_poly.entity_id
_entity_poly.type
_entity_poly.pdbx_seq_one_letter_code
_entity_poly.pdbx_strand_id
1 'polypeptide(L)'
;MRSRRRLVIVFILAVVTAAAVGACDGDAQRPGAGGPQPLISPPSGTVVIDTRNVAGLGSILVDARGYTLYIFPTDTDHSTSCSDACLGSWPPVTVPADDDLRAGNGVQQKLLGTISGPYGKKIATYADRPLYAYAGDVEPGQANGQGLNLDGDSWFVINPDGKALVPPDQQGVMPEGTYLLTTPKSHTSPDAQPMPGMNESSPATPNTNGEHR
;
A
#
# COMPACT_ATOMS: atom_id res chain seq x y z
N MET A 1 18.78 -55.93 -47.39
CA MET A 1 19.68 -54.77 -47.59
C MET A 1 20.51 -54.64 -46.30
N ARG A 2 21.71 -55.24 -46.14
CA ARG A 2 23.05 -54.75 -46.56
C ARG A 2 23.11 -53.21 -46.59
N SER A 3 24.04 -52.49 -45.97
CA SER A 3 25.22 -52.81 -45.16
C SER A 3 25.73 -51.50 -44.54
N ARG A 4 26.39 -51.65 -43.40
CA ARG A 4 27.17 -50.70 -42.61
C ARG A 4 28.20 -49.86 -43.42
N ARG A 5 28.38 -48.62 -42.93
CA ARG A 5 29.63 -47.83 -42.73
C ARG A 5 30.48 -47.46 -43.98
N ARG A 6 30.85 -46.18 -44.09
CA ARG A 6 32.26 -45.73 -44.16
C ARG A 6 32.40 -44.19 -44.05
N LEU A 7 33.39 -43.86 -43.24
CA LEU A 7 33.96 -42.58 -42.83
C LEU A 7 34.73 -41.93 -44.00
N VAL A 8 34.59 -40.62 -44.25
CA VAL A 8 35.70 -39.78 -44.75
C VAL A 8 35.61 -38.41 -44.10
N ILE A 9 36.58 -38.16 -43.24
CA ILE A 9 36.92 -36.90 -42.58
C ILE A 9 37.73 -36.07 -43.58
N VAL A 10 37.38 -34.80 -43.78
CA VAL A 10 38.30 -33.81 -44.35
C VAL A 10 38.35 -32.61 -43.41
N PHE A 11 39.42 -32.60 -42.60
CA PHE A 11 39.90 -31.43 -41.88
C PHE A 11 40.51 -30.45 -42.89
N ILE A 12 40.07 -29.20 -42.90
CA ILE A 12 40.90 -28.09 -43.37
C ILE A 12 40.93 -27.04 -42.25
N LEU A 13 42.11 -26.92 -41.64
CA LEU A 13 42.47 -25.93 -40.64
C LEU A 13 43.42 -24.92 -41.33
N ALA A 14 43.10 -23.63 -41.32
CA ALA A 14 44.01 -22.56 -41.73
C ALA A 14 43.73 -21.25 -40.93
N VAL A 15 44.12 -21.29 -39.66
CA VAL A 15 45.00 -20.38 -38.89
C VAL A 15 45.30 -18.96 -39.46
N VAL A 16 44.92 -17.95 -38.65
CA VAL A 16 45.66 -16.71 -38.23
C VAL A 16 45.47 -15.36 -38.96
N THR A 17 44.70 -14.51 -38.25
CA THR A 17 44.80 -13.07 -37.93
C THR A 17 45.57 -12.09 -38.82
N ALA A 18 44.89 -11.01 -39.22
CA ALA A 18 45.47 -9.69 -39.43
C ALA A 18 44.59 -8.63 -38.75
N ALA A 19 45.23 -7.81 -37.90
CA ALA A 19 44.64 -6.70 -37.19
C ALA A 19 44.34 -5.53 -38.16
N ALA A 20 43.15 -4.94 -38.05
CA ALA A 20 42.84 -3.63 -38.61
C ALA A 20 42.33 -2.74 -37.47
N VAL A 21 43.10 -1.70 -37.18
CA VAL A 21 42.79 -0.64 -36.22
C VAL A 21 41.77 0.28 -36.89
N GLY A 22 40.53 0.25 -36.43
CA GLY A 22 39.47 1.14 -36.88
C GLY A 22 38.95 1.93 -35.69
N ALA A 23 39.51 3.14 -35.49
CA ALA A 23 38.94 4.16 -34.63
C ALA A 23 37.77 4.81 -35.37
N CYS A 24 36.57 4.61 -34.85
CA CYS A 24 35.39 5.43 -35.13
C CYS A 24 34.73 5.66 -33.77
N ASP A 25 34.94 6.83 -33.19
CA ASP A 25 34.24 7.34 -32.01
C ASP A 25 32.72 7.18 -32.19
N GLY A 26 32.15 6.30 -31.40
CA GLY A 26 30.72 6.16 -31.21
C GLY A 26 30.45 6.16 -29.72
N ASP A 27 30.21 7.35 -29.17
CA ASP A 27 29.63 7.58 -27.84
C ASP A 27 28.23 6.95 -27.78
N ALA A 28 28.19 5.63 -27.67
CA ALA A 28 27.00 4.87 -27.31
C ALA A 28 26.83 4.99 -25.80
N GLN A 29 26.24 6.10 -25.39
CA GLN A 29 25.70 6.32 -24.05
C GLN A 29 24.92 5.07 -23.64
N ARG A 30 25.47 4.30 -22.68
CA ARG A 30 24.74 3.24 -21.99
C ARG A 30 23.54 3.89 -21.30
N PRO A 31 22.29 3.50 -21.61
CA PRO A 31 21.18 3.84 -20.72
C PRO A 31 21.39 2.99 -19.45
N GLY A 32 21.77 3.65 -18.36
CA GLY A 32 21.60 3.08 -17.03
C GLY A 32 20.14 2.69 -16.85
N ALA A 33 19.93 1.47 -16.36
CA ALA A 33 18.62 0.98 -15.95
C ALA A 33 18.09 1.85 -14.80
N GLY A 34 17.33 2.88 -15.15
CA GLY A 34 16.52 3.70 -14.25
C GLY A 34 15.17 3.90 -14.94
N GLY A 35 14.31 2.89 -14.87
CA GLY A 35 12.94 3.03 -15.34
C GLY A 35 12.22 4.10 -14.51
N PRO A 36 11.43 5.01 -15.12
CA PRO A 36 10.62 5.95 -14.36
C PRO A 36 9.55 5.17 -13.59
N GLN A 37 9.70 5.08 -12.28
CA GLN A 37 8.58 4.77 -11.39
C GLN A 37 7.67 6.01 -11.37
N PRO A 38 6.33 5.85 -11.32
CA PRO A 38 5.40 6.98 -11.30
C PRO A 38 5.50 7.73 -9.97
N LEU A 39 6.48 8.63 -9.89
CA LEU A 39 6.61 9.59 -8.81
C LEU A 39 5.62 10.72 -9.06
N ILE A 40 4.61 10.82 -8.23
CA ILE A 40 3.74 11.99 -8.18
C ILE A 40 4.61 13.15 -7.67
N SER A 41 5.19 13.91 -8.60
CA SER A 41 5.92 15.14 -8.27
C SER A 41 4.96 16.32 -8.41
N PRO A 42 4.67 17.08 -7.34
CA PRO A 42 3.90 18.31 -7.46
C PRO A 42 4.68 19.38 -8.26
N PRO A 43 4.00 20.37 -8.85
CA PRO A 43 4.68 21.51 -9.47
C PRO A 43 5.50 22.25 -8.41
N SER A 44 6.73 22.61 -8.78
CA SER A 44 7.77 23.12 -7.89
C SER A 44 7.29 24.27 -6.98
N GLY A 45 7.68 24.18 -5.71
CA GLY A 45 7.71 25.31 -4.78
C GLY A 45 7.10 25.00 -3.41
N THR A 46 6.10 24.12 -3.34
CA THR A 46 5.49 23.70 -2.06
C THR A 46 4.62 22.45 -2.26
N VAL A 47 4.81 21.44 -1.42
CA VAL A 47 3.88 20.32 -1.26
C VAL A 47 2.84 20.69 -0.21
N VAL A 48 1.56 20.65 -0.59
CA VAL A 48 0.44 20.96 0.30
C VAL A 48 -0.35 19.70 0.61
N ILE A 49 -0.64 19.48 1.89
CA ILE A 49 -1.59 18.46 2.36
C ILE A 49 -2.85 19.19 2.80
N ASP A 50 -4.01 18.80 2.28
CA ASP A 50 -5.30 19.41 2.59
C ASP A 50 -6.25 18.38 3.24
N THR A 51 -7.47 18.80 3.55
CA THR A 51 -8.54 17.92 4.00
C THR A 51 -9.68 17.86 2.99
N ARG A 52 -10.36 16.71 2.95
CA ARG A 52 -11.58 16.54 2.17
C ARG A 52 -12.59 15.72 2.95
N ASN A 53 -13.87 16.01 2.79
CA ASN A 53 -14.92 15.14 3.30
C ASN A 53 -15.21 14.02 2.30
N VAL A 54 -15.15 12.77 2.77
CA VAL A 54 -15.49 11.57 1.99
C VAL A 54 -16.63 10.84 2.68
N ALA A 55 -17.64 10.45 1.91
CA ALA A 55 -18.83 9.80 2.42
C ALA A 55 -18.48 8.50 3.17
N GLY A 56 -18.91 8.40 4.44
CA GLY A 56 -18.65 7.27 5.32
C GLY A 56 -17.30 7.29 6.04
N LEU A 57 -16.38 8.20 5.68
CA LEU A 57 -15.08 8.39 6.36
C LEU A 57 -14.96 9.76 7.05
N GLY A 58 -15.80 10.73 6.69
CA GLY A 58 -15.75 12.08 7.24
C GLY A 58 -14.59 12.89 6.65
N SER A 59 -14.00 13.77 7.45
CA SER A 59 -12.85 14.58 7.03
C SER A 59 -11.57 13.74 7.05
N ILE A 60 -10.85 13.70 5.93
CA ILE A 60 -9.63 12.90 5.73
C ILE A 60 -8.52 13.75 5.10
N LEU A 61 -7.28 13.33 5.21
CA LEU A 61 -6.17 14.00 4.53
C LEU A 61 -6.12 13.66 3.04
N VAL A 62 -5.81 14.65 2.23
CA VAL A 62 -5.60 14.53 0.78
C VAL A 62 -4.34 15.27 0.33
N ASP A 63 -3.76 14.87 -0.80
CA ASP A 63 -2.74 15.68 -1.48
C ASP A 63 -3.34 16.95 -2.12
N ALA A 64 -2.50 17.84 -2.65
CA ALA A 64 -2.93 19.06 -3.34
C ALA A 64 -3.83 18.82 -4.56
N ARG A 65 -3.90 17.58 -5.07
CA ARG A 65 -4.77 17.17 -6.20
C ARG A 65 -6.06 16.51 -5.70
N GLY A 66 -6.21 16.31 -4.39
CA GLY A 66 -7.39 15.74 -3.75
C GLY A 66 -7.39 14.22 -3.67
N TYR A 67 -6.26 13.54 -3.88
CA TYR A 67 -6.13 12.10 -3.67
C TYR A 67 -5.99 11.78 -2.19
N THR A 68 -6.70 10.75 -1.73
CA THR A 68 -6.68 10.30 -0.34
C THR A 68 -5.30 9.83 0.10
N LEU A 69 -4.93 10.19 1.32
CA LEU A 69 -3.68 9.78 1.93
C LEU A 69 -3.88 8.70 2.98
N TYR A 70 -2.94 7.76 2.98
CA TYR A 70 -2.97 6.55 3.78
C TYR A 70 -1.69 6.40 4.60
N ILE A 71 -1.78 5.60 5.65
CA ILE A 71 -0.67 5.16 6.47
C ILE A 71 -0.65 3.63 6.55
N PHE A 72 0.54 3.09 6.76
CA PHE A 72 0.76 1.65 6.91
C PHE A 72 1.14 1.31 8.36
N PRO A 73 0.35 0.52 9.11
CA PRO A 73 0.59 0.19 10.53
C PRO A 73 2.00 -0.31 10.84
N THR A 74 2.58 -1.07 9.91
CA THR A 74 3.93 -1.65 10.06
C THR A 74 5.04 -0.59 9.93
N ASP A 75 4.75 0.61 9.44
CA ASP A 75 5.70 1.72 9.46
C ASP A 75 5.89 2.20 10.90
N THR A 76 7.14 2.17 11.36
CA THR A 76 7.53 2.70 12.67
C THR A 76 7.82 4.19 12.60
N ASP A 77 7.94 4.83 13.76
CA ASP A 77 8.20 6.27 13.88
C ASP A 77 9.34 6.68 12.95
N HIS A 78 8.99 7.53 11.99
CA HIS A 78 9.90 8.10 11.01
C HIS A 78 10.63 7.10 10.07
N SER A 79 10.10 5.90 9.87
CA SER A 79 10.66 4.96 8.89
C SER A 79 9.57 4.24 8.08
N THR A 80 9.94 3.89 6.85
CA THR A 80 9.08 3.17 5.91
C THR A 80 9.48 1.70 5.90
N SER A 81 8.57 0.82 6.27
CA SER A 81 8.66 -0.63 6.07
C SER A 81 8.34 -1.02 4.63
N CYS A 82 7.83 -0.07 3.84
CA CYS A 82 7.49 -0.26 2.45
C CYS A 82 8.75 -0.39 1.57
N SER A 83 8.99 -1.60 1.05
CA SER A 83 10.05 -1.91 0.07
C SER A 83 9.57 -1.73 -1.38
N ASP A 84 10.41 -2.02 -2.37
CA ASP A 84 10.07 -1.92 -3.80
C ASP A 84 8.72 -2.58 -4.20
N ALA A 85 8.27 -3.59 -3.44
CA ALA A 85 7.03 -4.31 -3.68
C ALA A 85 5.77 -3.44 -3.52
N CYS A 86 5.72 -2.59 -2.49
CA CYS A 86 4.54 -1.76 -2.22
C CYS A 86 4.60 -0.41 -2.93
N LEU A 87 5.77 0.09 -3.34
CA LEU A 87 5.91 1.40 -4.00
C LEU A 87 5.06 1.53 -5.29
N GLY A 88 4.75 0.42 -5.95
CA GLY A 88 3.87 0.42 -7.13
C GLY A 88 2.40 0.66 -6.79
N SER A 89 1.90 0.07 -5.72
CA SER A 89 0.49 0.18 -5.28
C SER A 89 0.28 1.36 -4.33
N TRP A 90 1.30 1.68 -3.54
CA TRP A 90 1.31 2.64 -2.46
C TRP A 90 2.49 3.60 -2.62
N PRO A 91 2.46 4.48 -3.64
CA PRO A 91 3.52 5.46 -3.82
C PRO A 91 3.57 6.45 -2.64
N PRO A 92 4.74 6.68 -2.02
CA PRO A 92 4.89 7.65 -0.95
C PRO A 92 4.73 9.08 -1.47
N VAL A 93 4.20 9.96 -0.63
CA VAL A 93 4.10 11.39 -0.93
C VAL A 93 5.49 12.01 -0.80
N THR A 94 6.14 12.27 -1.94
CA THR A 94 7.49 12.83 -1.95
C THR A 94 7.51 14.35 -1.91
N VAL A 95 8.39 14.91 -1.10
CA VAL A 95 8.73 16.33 -1.04
C VAL A 95 10.13 16.51 -1.63
N PRO A 96 10.29 17.28 -2.73
CA PRO A 96 11.60 17.64 -3.24
C PRO A 96 12.49 18.25 -2.13
N ALA A 97 13.81 18.04 -2.20
CA ALA A 97 14.72 18.45 -1.11
C ALA A 97 14.64 19.96 -0.78
N ASP A 98 14.47 20.76 -1.83
CA ASP A 98 14.41 22.23 -1.80
C ASP A 98 12.98 22.78 -1.66
N ASP A 99 11.97 21.90 -1.61
CA ASP A 99 10.56 22.29 -1.48
C ASP A 99 10.10 22.23 -0.02
N ASP A 100 9.14 23.08 0.28
CA ASP A 100 8.47 23.14 1.58
C ASP A 100 7.28 22.18 1.66
N LEU A 101 7.04 21.61 2.85
CA LEU A 101 5.79 20.92 3.18
C LEU A 101 4.89 21.86 4.00
N ARG A 102 3.65 22.05 3.55
CA ARG A 102 2.69 22.98 4.18
C ARG A 102 1.33 22.34 4.41
N ALA A 103 0.72 22.73 5.52
CA ALA A 103 -0.67 22.44 5.83
C ALA A 103 -1.58 23.35 4.99
N GLY A 104 -2.49 22.73 4.26
CA GLY A 104 -3.65 23.34 3.64
C GLY A 104 -4.82 23.43 4.63
N ASN A 105 -6.04 23.49 4.10
CA ASN A 105 -7.22 23.72 4.93
C ASN A 105 -7.50 22.53 5.87
N GLY A 106 -7.76 22.82 7.15
CA GLY A 106 -8.09 21.80 8.15
C GLY A 106 -6.92 20.93 8.62
N VAL A 107 -5.71 21.11 8.08
CA VAL A 107 -4.52 20.32 8.43
C VAL A 107 -3.72 20.99 9.54
N GLN A 108 -3.19 20.21 10.48
CA GLN A 108 -2.39 20.72 11.59
C GLN A 108 -0.90 20.75 11.20
N GLN A 109 -0.34 21.94 10.97
CA GLN A 109 1.07 22.10 10.58
C GLN A 109 2.05 21.40 11.55
N LYS A 110 1.74 21.37 12.86
CA LYS A 110 2.59 20.72 13.88
C LYS A 110 2.69 19.20 13.75
N LEU A 111 1.75 18.57 13.05
CA LEU A 111 1.74 17.13 12.82
C LEU A 111 2.45 16.77 11.51
N LEU A 112 2.67 17.74 10.62
CA LEU A 112 3.44 17.52 9.40
C LEU A 112 4.93 17.42 9.72
N GLY A 113 5.57 16.45 9.09
CA GLY A 113 7.02 16.28 9.13
C GLY A 113 7.53 15.70 7.82
N THR A 114 8.82 15.41 7.80
CA THR A 114 9.43 14.69 6.69
C THR A 114 10.47 13.72 7.20
N ILE A 115 10.64 12.62 6.47
CA ILE A 115 11.76 11.69 6.67
C ILE A 115 12.58 11.56 5.40
N SER A 116 13.80 11.05 5.55
CA SER A 116 14.66 10.74 4.40
C SER A 116 13.98 9.69 3.52
N GLY A 117 13.82 9.99 2.24
CA GLY A 117 13.31 9.09 1.23
C GLY A 117 14.40 8.64 0.24
N PRO A 118 14.04 7.81 -0.74
CA PRO A 118 14.98 7.36 -1.76
C PRO A 118 15.36 8.51 -2.71
N TYR A 119 16.53 8.38 -3.34
CA TYR A 119 17.02 9.28 -4.40
C TYR A 119 17.09 10.77 -3.98
N GLY A 120 17.42 11.04 -2.72
CA GLY A 120 17.59 12.41 -2.20
C GLY A 120 16.29 13.19 -2.01
N LYS A 121 15.13 12.53 -2.15
CA LYS A 121 13.82 13.12 -1.83
C LYS A 121 13.49 12.91 -0.36
N LYS A 122 12.56 13.71 0.15
CA LYS A 122 11.94 13.51 1.45
C LYS A 122 10.58 12.82 1.27
N ILE A 123 10.13 12.06 2.25
CA ILE A 123 8.77 11.54 2.32
C ILE A 123 8.00 12.38 3.33
N ALA A 124 6.82 12.86 2.96
CA ALA A 124 5.94 13.59 3.88
C ALA A 124 5.43 12.64 4.97
N THR A 125 5.42 13.11 6.20
CA THR A 125 4.81 12.41 7.34
C THR A 125 3.69 13.23 7.96
N TYR A 126 2.74 12.55 8.61
CA TYR A 126 1.75 13.17 9.48
C TYR A 126 1.62 12.39 10.77
N ALA A 127 1.70 13.09 11.91
CA ALA A 127 1.79 12.47 13.23
C ALA A 127 2.86 11.35 13.26
N ASP A 128 4.04 11.66 12.72
CA ASP A 128 5.23 10.79 12.65
C ASP A 128 5.10 9.54 11.76
N ARG A 129 4.02 9.44 10.99
CA ARG A 129 3.76 8.32 10.06
C ARG A 129 3.95 8.74 8.60
N PRO A 130 4.66 7.95 7.77
CA PRO A 130 4.78 8.22 6.34
C PRO A 130 3.42 8.23 5.64
N LEU A 131 3.23 9.19 4.74
CA LEU A 131 2.02 9.33 3.94
C LEU A 131 2.20 8.69 2.56
N TYR A 132 1.18 7.94 2.15
CA TYR A 132 1.13 7.29 0.85
C TYR A 132 -0.16 7.66 0.12
N ALA A 133 -0.10 7.70 -1.20
CA ALA A 133 -1.28 7.64 -2.06
C ALA A 133 -1.54 6.19 -2.47
N TYR A 134 -2.73 5.90 -2.98
CA TYR A 134 -3.08 4.59 -3.52
C TYR A 134 -3.20 4.64 -5.04
N ALA A 135 -2.51 3.73 -5.75
CA ALA A 135 -2.54 3.68 -7.21
C ALA A 135 -3.92 3.27 -7.78
N GLY A 136 -4.76 2.61 -6.98
CA GLY A 136 -6.15 2.28 -7.34
C GLY A 136 -7.16 3.40 -7.08
N ASP A 137 -6.74 4.52 -6.49
CA ASP A 137 -7.53 5.75 -6.48
C ASP A 137 -7.23 6.51 -7.78
N VAL A 138 -8.13 6.38 -8.75
CA VAL A 138 -8.00 6.98 -10.08
C VAL A 138 -8.59 8.40 -10.13
N GLU A 139 -9.46 8.74 -9.18
CA GLU A 139 -10.09 10.07 -9.07
C GLU A 139 -9.95 10.68 -7.67
N PRO A 140 -9.85 12.01 -7.56
CA PRO A 140 -9.82 12.70 -6.27
C PRO A 140 -11.05 12.41 -5.41
N GLY A 141 -10.83 12.07 -4.14
CA GLY A 141 -11.87 11.73 -3.17
C GLY A 141 -12.29 10.26 -3.16
N GLN A 142 -11.69 9.42 -4.01
CA GLN A 142 -11.76 7.97 -3.83
C GLN A 142 -10.93 7.55 -2.61
N ALA A 143 -11.39 6.51 -1.93
CA ALA A 143 -10.71 5.92 -0.78
C ALA A 143 -10.70 4.40 -0.90
N ASN A 144 -10.39 3.87 -2.09
CA ASN A 144 -10.51 2.46 -2.44
C ASN A 144 -9.49 1.59 -1.70
N GLY A 145 -8.40 2.19 -1.21
CA GLY A 145 -7.38 1.52 -0.42
C GLY A 145 -7.75 1.32 1.06
N GLN A 146 -8.88 1.88 1.52
CA GLN A 146 -9.26 1.86 2.93
C GLN A 146 -9.50 0.43 3.44
N GLY A 147 -8.70 0.00 4.42
CA GLY A 147 -8.75 -1.34 5.01
C GLY A 147 -8.22 -2.46 4.09
N LEU A 148 -7.65 -2.11 2.94
CA LEU A 148 -7.13 -3.08 2.00
C LEU A 148 -5.89 -3.77 2.60
N ASN A 149 -5.92 -5.09 2.72
CA ASN A 149 -4.75 -5.86 3.12
C ASN A 149 -3.86 -6.12 1.90
N LEU A 150 -2.69 -5.49 1.89
CA LEU A 150 -1.69 -5.65 0.84
C LEU A 150 -0.30 -5.42 1.43
N ASP A 151 0.69 -6.17 0.93
CA ASP A 151 2.09 -6.05 1.36
C ASP A 151 2.34 -6.37 2.85
N GLY A 152 1.48 -7.23 3.42
CA GLY A 152 1.66 -7.83 4.75
C GLY A 152 0.76 -7.25 5.85
N ASP A 153 0.09 -6.13 5.60
CA ASP A 153 -0.85 -5.54 6.56
C ASP A 153 -1.95 -4.71 5.85
N SER A 154 -2.85 -4.12 6.63
CA SER A 154 -3.97 -3.31 6.15
C SER A 154 -3.62 -1.83 6.11
N TRP A 155 -4.01 -1.15 5.03
CA TRP A 155 -3.76 0.27 4.83
C TRP A 155 -4.94 1.11 5.28
N PHE A 156 -4.66 2.23 5.95
CA PHE A 156 -5.72 3.04 6.55
C PHE A 156 -5.61 4.50 6.16
N VAL A 157 -6.76 5.09 5.84
CA VAL A 157 -6.92 6.53 5.66
C VAL A 157 -6.64 7.23 6.97
N ILE A 158 -5.97 8.37 6.91
CA ILE A 158 -5.67 9.20 8.08
C ILE A 158 -6.54 10.46 8.11
N ASN A 159 -7.01 10.81 9.31
CA ASN A 159 -7.81 12.00 9.53
C ASN A 159 -6.96 13.22 9.94
N PRO A 160 -7.56 14.43 10.01
CA PRO A 160 -6.83 15.65 10.38
C PRO A 160 -6.27 15.67 11.82
N ASP A 161 -6.77 14.81 12.70
CA ASP A 161 -6.24 14.65 14.07
C ASP A 161 -5.05 13.69 14.16
N GLY A 162 -4.60 13.16 13.01
CA GLY A 162 -3.48 12.23 12.93
C GLY A 162 -3.86 10.82 13.38
N LYS A 163 -5.14 10.45 13.29
CA LYS A 163 -5.65 9.12 13.61
C LYS A 163 -5.98 8.36 12.34
N ALA A 164 -5.57 7.09 12.30
CA ALA A 164 -6.05 6.17 11.28
C ALA A 164 -7.54 5.92 11.45
N LEU A 165 -8.26 5.85 10.35
CA LEU A 165 -9.64 5.42 10.31
C LEU A 165 -9.63 3.90 10.15
N VAL A 166 -10.11 3.16 11.14
CA VAL A 166 -10.05 1.69 11.17
C VAL A 166 -11.47 1.11 11.10
N PRO A 167 -11.75 0.17 10.19
CA PRO A 167 -13.00 -0.60 10.18
C PRO A 167 -13.19 -1.38 11.49
N PRO A 168 -14.42 -1.49 12.03
CA PRO A 168 -14.66 -2.18 13.29
C PRO A 168 -14.16 -3.64 13.33
N ASP A 169 -14.15 -4.33 12.19
CA ASP A 169 -13.65 -5.70 12.02
C ASP A 169 -12.11 -5.80 11.95
N GLN A 170 -11.40 -4.67 11.82
CA GLN A 170 -9.94 -4.58 11.81
C GLN A 170 -9.38 -3.87 13.05
N GLN A 171 -10.12 -3.91 14.16
CA GLN A 171 -9.63 -3.46 15.46
C GLN A 171 -8.42 -4.27 15.92
N GLY A 172 -7.48 -3.61 16.62
CA GLY A 172 -6.27 -4.25 17.15
C GLY A 172 -5.11 -4.37 16.16
N VAL A 173 -5.28 -3.93 14.91
CA VAL A 173 -4.19 -3.83 13.92
C VAL A 173 -3.24 -2.66 14.24
N MET A 174 -3.72 -1.66 15.00
CA MET A 174 -2.94 -0.52 15.47
C MET A 174 -3.03 -0.34 16.99
N PRO A 175 -2.03 0.28 17.65
CA PRO A 175 -2.07 0.60 19.07
C PRO A 175 -3.29 1.46 19.43
N GLU A 176 -3.90 1.22 20.59
CA GLU A 176 -5.02 2.05 21.07
C GLU A 176 -4.64 3.53 21.15
N GLY A 177 -5.60 4.40 20.82
CA GLY A 177 -5.37 5.84 20.79
C GLY A 177 -4.63 6.36 19.55
N THR A 178 -4.18 5.50 18.62
CA THR A 178 -3.62 5.92 17.31
C THR A 178 -4.63 5.84 16.17
N TYR A 179 -5.82 5.29 16.43
CA TYR A 179 -6.90 5.14 15.47
C TYR A 179 -8.26 5.64 16.01
N LEU A 180 -9.18 5.89 15.08
CA LEU A 180 -10.61 6.06 15.31
C LEU A 180 -11.34 4.94 14.55
N LEU A 181 -12.43 4.46 15.13
CA LEU A 181 -13.31 3.54 14.43
C LEU A 181 -14.11 4.30 13.38
N THR A 182 -14.06 3.82 12.14
CA THR A 182 -15.04 4.25 11.14
C THR A 182 -16.41 3.77 11.55
N THR A 183 -17.43 4.57 11.29
CA THR A 183 -18.79 4.07 11.33
C THR A 183 -18.93 3.01 10.25
N PRO A 184 -19.36 1.78 10.57
CA PRO A 184 -19.59 0.78 9.54
C PRO A 184 -20.57 1.39 8.54
N LYS A 185 -20.22 1.40 7.25
CA LYS A 185 -21.25 1.47 6.20
C LYS A 185 -22.26 0.42 6.60
N SER A 186 -23.53 0.78 6.74
CA SER A 186 -24.59 -0.17 7.05
C SER A 186 -24.60 -1.24 5.97
N HIS A 187 -23.79 -2.29 6.16
CA HIS A 187 -24.04 -3.59 5.60
C HIS A 187 -25.27 -4.05 6.37
N THR A 188 -26.44 -3.67 5.86
CA THR A 188 -27.65 -4.43 6.11
C THR A 188 -27.34 -5.84 5.62
N SER A 189 -26.79 -6.67 6.50
CA SER A 189 -26.85 -8.11 6.35
C SER A 189 -28.31 -8.47 6.54
N PRO A 190 -29.03 -8.96 5.51
CA PRO A 190 -30.40 -9.40 5.67
C PRO A 190 -30.51 -10.68 6.54
N ASP A 191 -29.39 -11.31 6.87
CA ASP A 191 -29.34 -12.67 7.44
C ASP A 191 -28.95 -12.76 8.91
N ALA A 192 -28.94 -11.65 9.65
CA ALA A 192 -29.00 -11.73 11.11
C ALA A 192 -30.45 -11.89 11.56
N GLN A 193 -31.13 -12.95 11.09
CA GLN A 193 -32.29 -13.44 11.80
C GLN A 193 -31.84 -13.83 13.22
N PRO A 194 -32.53 -13.38 14.28
CA PRO A 194 -32.23 -13.85 15.62
C PRO A 194 -32.49 -15.35 15.67
N MET A 195 -31.47 -16.14 16.02
CA MET A 195 -31.63 -17.55 16.36
C MET A 195 -32.81 -17.69 17.34
N PRO A 196 -33.94 -18.29 16.94
CA PRO A 196 -35.02 -18.53 17.86
C PRO A 196 -34.67 -19.77 18.68
N GLY A 197 -34.58 -19.62 20.00
CA GLY A 197 -34.74 -20.74 20.93
C GLY A 197 -33.47 -21.32 21.51
N MET A 198 -32.88 -20.62 22.49
CA MET A 198 -32.37 -21.29 23.68
C MET A 198 -32.97 -20.61 24.91
N ASN A 199 -34.28 -20.82 25.06
CA ASN A 199 -34.98 -20.71 26.34
C ASN A 199 -34.59 -21.95 27.16
N GLU A 200 -33.89 -21.68 28.26
CA GLU A 200 -33.97 -22.30 29.58
C GLU A 200 -34.82 -23.58 29.77
N SER A 201 -34.35 -24.39 30.72
CA SER A 201 -35.09 -25.43 31.46
C SER A 201 -34.97 -26.85 30.93
N SER A 202 -34.02 -27.57 31.52
CA SER A 202 -34.06 -29.03 31.62
C SER A 202 -34.87 -29.41 32.88
N PRO A 203 -36.05 -30.06 32.77
CA PRO A 203 -36.63 -30.78 33.89
C PRO A 203 -36.35 -32.29 33.76
N ALA A 204 -36.16 -32.89 34.93
CA ALA A 204 -35.95 -34.30 35.17
C ALA A 204 -37.00 -35.20 34.50
N THR A 205 -36.55 -36.36 34.01
CA THR A 205 -37.41 -37.48 33.60
C THR A 205 -38.13 -38.08 34.81
N PRO A 206 -39.44 -38.36 34.76
CA PRO A 206 -40.05 -39.41 35.56
C PRO A 206 -40.24 -40.65 34.69
N ASN A 207 -39.63 -41.77 35.08
CA ASN A 207 -40.02 -43.08 34.57
C ASN A 207 -40.65 -43.88 35.70
N THR A 208 -41.98 -43.81 35.77
CA THR A 208 -42.82 -44.71 36.56
C THR A 208 -43.36 -45.78 35.61
N ASN A 209 -42.85 -47.00 35.71
CA ASN A 209 -43.59 -48.19 35.29
C ASN A 209 -44.04 -48.92 36.55
N GLY A 210 -45.34 -49.19 36.57
CA GLY A 210 -46.10 -49.66 37.71
C GLY A 210 -45.90 -51.12 38.11
N GLU A 211 -46.55 -51.40 39.21
CA GLU A 211 -46.47 -52.51 40.13
C GLU A 211 -47.32 -53.74 39.73
N HIS A 212 -46.88 -54.92 40.21
CA HIS A 212 -47.63 -56.15 40.55
C HIS A 212 -48.32 -57.02 39.48
N ARG A 213 -47.79 -58.25 39.34
CA ARG A 213 -48.50 -59.45 39.80
C ARG A 213 -47.54 -60.56 40.20
#